data_AF-X1R7V6-F1
#
_entry.id   AF-X1R7V6-F1
#
_cell.length_a   1.000
_cell.length_b   1.000
_cell.length_c   1.000
_cell.angle_alpha   90.00
_cell.angle_beta   90.00
_cell.angle_gamma   90.00
#
_symmetry.space_group_name_H-M   'P 1'
#
loop_
_entity.id
_entity.type
_entity.pdbx_description
1 polymer ?
#
loop_
_entity_poly.entity_id
_entity_poly.type
_entity_poly.pdbx_seq_one_letter_code
_entity_poly.pdbx_strand_id
1 'polypeptide(L)'
;MGFLVLDALAKEQNIEISKKRFSSCFGKGNISRETVLMAKPLTFMNLSGITVKELLGFFKIDLENLIVIHDDLDLPLGSIRIKAGGGHGGHKGLISIIDHLSGPEFIRIRLGIGKPSSKEMVERYVLEHLVFLSCKKVKGER
;
A
#
# COMPACT_ATOMS: atom_id res chain seq x y z
N MET A 1 5.05 1.56 9.44
CA MET A 1 3.66 1.22 9.82
C MET A 1 2.92 0.36 8.80
N GLY A 2 2.96 0.64 7.49
CA GLY A 2 2.17 -0.13 6.52
C GLY A 2 2.48 -1.63 6.55
N PHE A 3 3.76 -2.04 6.48
CA PHE A 3 4.14 -3.47 6.47
C PHE A 3 3.61 -4.23 7.69
N LEU A 4 3.64 -3.61 8.88
CA LEU A 4 3.12 -4.23 10.10
C LEU A 4 1.62 -4.52 9.99
N VAL A 5 0.85 -3.59 9.42
CA VAL A 5 -0.58 -3.80 9.17
C VAL A 5 -0.81 -4.92 8.18
N LEU A 6 -0.01 -5.00 7.10
CA LEU A 6 -0.15 -6.09 6.14
C LEU A 6 0.25 -7.44 6.73
N ASP A 7 1.31 -7.51 7.53
CA ASP A 7 1.77 -8.75 8.15
C ASP A 7 0.74 -9.25 9.17
N ALA A 8 0.12 -8.35 9.95
CA ALA A 8 -0.98 -8.68 10.85
C ALA A 8 -2.21 -9.19 10.08
N LEU A 9 -2.61 -8.48 9.02
CA LEU A 9 -3.75 -8.85 8.19
C LEU A 9 -3.52 -10.18 7.45
N ALA A 10 -2.32 -10.38 6.90
CA ALA A 10 -1.94 -11.60 6.22
C ALA A 10 -1.98 -12.80 7.17
N LYS A 11 -1.50 -12.63 8.40
CA LYS A 11 -1.56 -13.65 9.44
C LYS A 11 -3.00 -13.99 9.83
N GLU A 12 -3.85 -12.99 10.04
CA GLU A 12 -5.27 -13.19 10.38
C GLU A 12 -6.03 -13.93 9.27
N GLN A 13 -5.71 -13.63 8.01
CA GLN A 13 -6.36 -14.21 6.83
C GLN A 13 -5.68 -15.48 6.32
N ASN A 14 -4.64 -15.99 7.02
CA ASN A 14 -3.83 -17.14 6.60
C ASN A 14 -3.25 -17.01 5.18
N ILE A 15 -2.79 -15.81 4.83
CA ILE A 15 -2.19 -15.50 3.52
C ILE A 15 -0.67 -15.43 3.68
N GLU A 16 0.04 -16.29 2.95
CA GLU A 16 1.50 -16.30 2.99
C GLU A 16 2.10 -15.29 1.99
N ILE A 17 2.88 -14.34 2.50
CA ILE A 17 3.62 -13.34 1.68
C ILE A 17 5.08 -13.77 1.52
N SER A 18 5.32 -14.79 0.70
CA SER A 18 6.67 -15.37 0.51
C SER A 18 7.25 -15.24 -0.90
N LYS A 19 6.43 -14.88 -1.91
CA LYS A 19 6.90 -14.78 -3.29
C LYS A 19 7.71 -13.51 -3.49
N LYS A 20 8.97 -13.65 -3.93
CA LYS A 20 9.85 -12.53 -4.25
C LYS A 20 9.95 -12.34 -5.77
N ARG A 21 9.35 -11.28 -6.29
CA ARG A 21 9.42 -10.87 -7.71
C ARG A 21 9.03 -9.38 -7.83
N PHE A 22 9.34 -8.74 -8.95
CA PHE A 22 8.92 -7.36 -9.24
C PHE A 22 9.45 -6.35 -8.20
N SER A 23 10.64 -6.63 -7.63
CA SER A 23 11.20 -5.89 -6.50
C SER A 23 10.23 -5.78 -5.32
N SER A 24 9.46 -6.84 -5.06
CA SER A 24 8.46 -6.92 -3.99
C SER A 24 8.45 -8.31 -3.34
N CYS A 25 7.94 -8.37 -2.11
CA CYS A 25 7.49 -9.61 -1.48
C CYS A 25 5.96 -9.61 -1.52
N PHE A 26 5.33 -10.62 -2.12
CA PHE A 26 3.88 -10.67 -2.26
C PHE A 26 3.30 -12.05 -1.99
N GLY A 27 2.01 -12.08 -1.67
CA GLY A 27 1.20 -13.26 -1.40
C GLY A 27 -0.16 -13.13 -2.07
N LYS A 28 -0.73 -14.25 -2.49
CA LYS A 28 -2.12 -14.33 -2.94
C LYS A 28 -2.91 -15.13 -1.94
N GLY A 29 -4.13 -14.71 -1.66
CA GLY A 29 -5.06 -15.46 -0.84
C GLY A 29 -6.48 -15.00 -1.06
N ASN A 30 -7.40 -15.43 -0.20
CA ASN A 30 -8.79 -15.05 -0.27
C ASN A 30 -9.19 -14.37 1.03
N ILE A 31 -9.86 -13.22 0.93
CA ILE A 31 -10.54 -12.57 2.04
C ILE A 31 -12.03 -12.65 1.74
N SER A 32 -12.78 -13.34 2.60
CA SER A 32 -14.20 -13.65 2.35
C SER A 32 -14.42 -14.38 1.01
N ARG A 33 -14.94 -13.69 -0.01
CA ARG A 33 -15.23 -14.26 -1.35
C ARG A 33 -14.38 -13.64 -2.45
N GLU A 34 -13.41 -12.81 -2.09
CA GLU A 34 -12.59 -12.07 -3.05
C GLU A 34 -11.14 -12.53 -2.98
N THR A 35 -10.51 -12.67 -4.14
CA THR A 35 -9.09 -13.00 -4.23
C THR A 35 -8.29 -11.72 -4.07
N VAL A 36 -7.36 -11.73 -3.10
CA VAL A 36 -6.53 -10.58 -2.79
C VAL A 36 -5.07 -10.87 -3.08
N LEU A 37 -4.37 -9.84 -3.54
CA LEU A 37 -2.93 -9.81 -3.69
C LEU A 37 -2.38 -8.82 -2.66
N MET A 38 -1.61 -9.33 -1.71
CA MET A 38 -0.90 -8.56 -0.70
C MET A 38 0.53 -8.39 -1.14
N ALA A 39 1.04 -7.15 -1.24
CA ALA A 39 2.42 -6.91 -1.65
C ALA A 39 3.12 -5.85 -0.79
N LYS A 40 4.40 -6.11 -0.57
CA LYS A 40 5.36 -5.25 0.10
C LYS A 40 6.44 -4.86 -0.91
N PRO A 41 6.41 -3.65 -1.48
CA PRO A 41 7.51 -3.17 -2.32
C PRO A 41 8.82 -3.19 -1.51
N LEU A 42 9.84 -3.88 -2.01
CA LEU A 42 11.19 -3.92 -1.42
C LEU A 42 12.07 -2.80 -2.00
N THR A 43 11.47 -1.83 -2.69
CA THR A 43 12.13 -0.65 -3.25
C THR A 43 12.16 0.50 -2.24
N PHE A 44 12.98 1.51 -2.53
CA PHE A 44 12.92 2.77 -1.78
C PHE A 44 11.54 3.42 -1.92
N MET A 45 11.14 4.21 -0.92
CA MET A 45 9.81 4.83 -0.86
C MET A 45 9.50 5.68 -2.11
N ASN A 46 10.47 6.42 -2.63
CA ASN A 46 10.33 7.22 -3.86
C ASN A 46 10.26 6.37 -5.15
N LEU A 47 10.49 5.06 -5.07
CA LEU A 47 10.44 4.11 -6.18
C LEU A 47 9.30 3.08 -6.01
N SER A 48 8.41 3.29 -5.04
CA SER A 48 7.27 2.38 -4.81
C SER A 48 6.34 2.29 -6.01
N GLY A 49 6.17 3.37 -6.78
CA GLY A 49 5.31 3.41 -7.96
C GLY A 49 5.74 2.46 -9.08
N ILE A 50 7.04 2.23 -9.26
CA ILE A 50 7.57 1.30 -10.27
C ILE A 50 7.07 -0.12 -9.98
N THR A 51 7.26 -0.58 -8.75
CA THR A 51 6.83 -1.90 -8.29
C THR A 51 5.31 -2.06 -8.35
N VAL A 52 4.58 -1.04 -7.91
CA VAL A 52 3.11 -1.07 -7.93
C VAL A 52 2.59 -1.18 -9.37
N LYS A 53 3.14 -0.39 -10.30
CA LYS A 53 2.78 -0.45 -11.72
C LYS A 53 3.04 -1.82 -12.33
N GLU A 54 4.19 -2.41 -12.02
CA GLU A 54 4.58 -3.74 -12.52
C GLU A 54 3.63 -4.83 -11.99
N LEU A 55 3.27 -4.78 -10.71
CA LEU A 55 2.31 -5.70 -10.09
C LEU A 55 0.91 -5.57 -10.72
N LEU A 56 0.40 -4.34 -10.87
CA LEU A 56 -0.91 -4.11 -11.48
C LEU A 56 -0.95 -4.62 -12.93
N GLY A 57 0.08 -4.32 -13.72
CA GLY A 57 0.18 -4.78 -15.10
C GLY A 57 0.24 -6.31 -15.21
N PHE A 58 1.11 -6.95 -14.42
CA PHE A 58 1.29 -8.41 -14.46
C PHE A 58 0.04 -9.18 -14.03
N PHE A 59 -0.62 -8.74 -12.96
CA PHE A 59 -1.86 -9.37 -12.46
C PHE A 59 -3.14 -8.80 -13.09
N LYS A 60 -3.01 -7.88 -14.05
CA LYS A 60 -4.09 -7.21 -14.77
C LYS A 60 -5.10 -6.51 -13.85
N ILE A 61 -4.65 -5.94 -12.75
CA ILE A 61 -5.49 -5.31 -11.72
C ILE A 61 -5.79 -3.87 -12.15
N ASP A 62 -7.07 -3.49 -12.11
CA ASP A 62 -7.49 -2.10 -12.39
C ASP A 62 -7.14 -1.16 -11.23
N LEU A 63 -6.88 0.12 -11.54
CA LEU A 63 -6.44 1.10 -10.54
C LEU A 63 -7.44 1.31 -9.39
N GLU A 64 -8.74 1.22 -9.69
CA GLU A 64 -9.83 1.32 -8.70
C GLU A 64 -9.80 0.21 -7.63
N ASN A 65 -9.17 -0.92 -7.96
CA ASN A 65 -9.04 -2.09 -7.10
C ASN A 65 -7.76 -2.06 -6.25
N LEU A 66 -6.92 -1.04 -6.44
CA LEU A 66 -5.75 -0.78 -5.63
C LEU A 66 -6.14 -0.13 -4.30
N ILE A 67 -5.69 -0.72 -3.20
CA ILE A 67 -5.71 -0.17 -1.86
C ILE A 67 -4.26 0.04 -1.40
N VAL A 68 -3.91 1.27 -1.05
CA VAL A 68 -2.60 1.65 -0.51
C VAL A 68 -2.72 1.96 0.97
N ILE A 69 -1.95 1.28 1.81
CA ILE A 69 -1.89 1.54 3.25
C ILE A 69 -0.60 2.31 3.54
N HIS A 70 -0.72 3.47 4.18
CA HIS A 70 0.42 4.32 4.53
C HIS A 70 0.17 5.07 5.85
N ASP A 71 1.26 5.52 6.47
CA ASP A 71 1.21 6.40 7.64
C ASP A 71 0.88 7.84 7.27
N ASP A 72 0.28 8.56 8.22
CA ASP A 72 -0.17 9.92 8.04
C ASP A 72 0.06 10.76 9.30
N LEU A 73 0.90 11.79 9.16
CA LEU A 73 1.28 12.69 10.26
C LEU A 73 0.18 13.66 10.66
N ASP A 74 -0.73 13.98 9.75
CA ASP A 74 -1.80 14.95 10.02
C ASP A 74 -2.99 14.29 10.74
N LEU A 75 -2.95 12.97 10.90
CA LEU A 75 -3.95 12.20 11.63
C LEU A 75 -3.48 11.87 13.05
N PRO A 76 -4.35 11.99 14.07
CA PRO A 76 -4.03 11.61 15.44
C PRO A 76 -3.54 10.16 15.54
N LEU A 77 -2.61 9.91 16.46
CA LEU A 77 -2.07 8.57 16.70
C LEU A 77 -3.20 7.55 16.94
N GLY A 78 -3.17 6.44 16.21
CA GLY A 78 -4.16 5.36 16.32
C GLY A 78 -5.45 5.58 15.53
N SER A 79 -5.61 6.73 14.88
CA SER A 79 -6.76 6.94 13.98
C SER A 79 -6.56 6.25 12.63
N ILE A 80 -7.64 5.73 12.05
CA ILE A 80 -7.64 5.11 10.72
C ILE A 80 -8.65 5.88 9.86
N ARG A 81 -8.24 6.29 8.66
CA ARG A 81 -9.15 6.89 7.67
C ARG A 81 -9.03 6.22 6.32
N ILE A 82 -10.17 5.97 5.68
CA ILE A 82 -10.25 5.44 4.32
C ILE A 82 -10.65 6.58 3.39
N LYS A 83 -9.94 6.72 2.26
CA LYS A 83 -10.23 7.73 1.25
C LYS A 83 -9.98 7.17 -0.16
N ALA A 84 -10.92 7.39 -1.08
CA ALA A 84 -10.67 7.21 -2.51
C ALA A 84 -10.07 8.50 -3.09
N GLY A 85 -9.05 8.38 -3.95
CA GLY A 85 -8.45 9.54 -4.59
C GLY A 85 -7.60 10.42 -3.66
N GLY A 86 -7.36 11.65 -4.11
CA GLY A 86 -6.72 12.72 -3.34
C GLY A 86 -5.22 12.91 -3.58
N GLY A 87 -4.68 14.01 -3.04
CA GLY A 87 -3.26 14.37 -3.17
C GLY A 87 -2.33 13.49 -2.32
N HIS A 88 -1.02 13.59 -2.57
CA HIS A 88 0.00 12.80 -1.88
C HIS A 88 0.39 13.31 -0.49
N GLY A 89 -0.01 14.54 -0.11
CA GLY A 89 0.28 15.09 1.23
C GLY A 89 1.77 15.14 1.59
N GLY A 90 2.64 15.30 0.58
CA GLY A 90 4.10 15.25 0.75
C GLY A 90 4.70 13.84 0.95
N HIS A 91 3.89 12.78 0.99
CA HIS A 91 4.37 11.41 1.19
C HIS A 91 5.08 10.88 -0.07
N LYS A 92 6.40 10.63 0.03
CA LYS A 92 7.25 10.19 -1.10
C LYS A 92 6.73 8.95 -1.83
N GLY A 93 6.12 8.02 -1.11
CA GLY A 93 5.54 6.81 -1.68
C GLY A 93 4.28 7.08 -2.50
N LEU A 94 3.45 8.02 -2.03
CA LEU A 94 2.23 8.38 -2.75
C LEU A 94 2.57 9.21 -3.99
N ILE A 95 3.56 10.10 -3.91
CA ILE A 95 4.10 10.82 -5.06
C ILE A 95 4.53 9.80 -6.12
N SER A 96 5.40 8.86 -5.75
CA SER A 96 5.89 7.81 -6.65
C SER A 96 4.75 7.02 -7.31
N ILE A 97 3.75 6.59 -6.55
CA ILE A 97 2.61 5.82 -7.07
C ILE A 97 1.77 6.65 -8.03
N ILE A 98 1.38 7.88 -7.65
CA ILE A 98 0.55 8.74 -8.49
C ILE A 98 1.25 9.02 -9.82
N ASP A 99 2.56 9.33 -9.79
CA ASP A 99 3.36 9.61 -10.99
C ASP A 99 3.41 8.41 -11.94
N HIS A 100 3.57 7.19 -11.41
CA HIS A 100 3.70 5.98 -12.23
C HIS A 100 2.36 5.43 -12.74
N LEU A 101 1.28 5.65 -11.99
CA LEU A 101 -0.07 5.17 -12.31
C LEU A 101 -0.92 6.20 -13.05
N SER A 102 -0.36 7.38 -13.35
CA SER A 102 -1.03 8.45 -14.12
C SER A 102 -2.33 8.95 -13.49
N GLY A 103 -2.45 8.86 -12.16
CA GLY A 103 -3.64 9.35 -11.46
C GLY A 103 -3.74 8.90 -10.00
N PRO A 104 -4.55 9.61 -9.18
CA PRO A 104 -4.73 9.29 -7.78
C PRO A 104 -5.89 8.31 -7.50
N GLU A 105 -6.56 7.78 -8.53
CA GLU A 105 -7.83 7.03 -8.50
C GLU A 105 -7.75 5.63 -7.87
N PHE A 106 -7.15 5.54 -6.69
CA PHE A 106 -7.04 4.33 -5.87
C PHE A 106 -7.47 4.62 -4.43
N ILE A 107 -7.82 3.56 -3.69
CA ILE A 107 -8.22 3.64 -2.30
C ILE A 107 -6.98 3.75 -1.42
N ARG A 108 -7.07 4.54 -0.34
CA ARG A 108 -6.00 4.74 0.63
C ARG A 108 -6.50 4.49 2.04
N ILE A 109 -5.75 3.72 2.81
CA ILE A 109 -5.93 3.54 4.24
C ILE A 109 -4.82 4.33 4.92
N ARG A 110 -5.20 5.44 5.55
CA ARG A 110 -4.32 6.39 6.24
C ARG A 110 -4.25 6.00 7.71
N LEU A 111 -3.07 5.66 8.19
CA LEU A 111 -2.80 5.31 9.58
C LEU A 111 -2.22 6.53 10.30
N GLY A 112 -2.98 7.10 11.24
CA GLY A 112 -2.53 8.25 11.99
C GLY A 112 -1.39 7.90 12.93
N ILE A 113 -0.27 8.58 12.74
CA ILE A 113 0.93 8.47 13.59
C ILE A 113 1.14 9.70 14.47
N GLY A 114 0.30 10.73 14.32
CA GLY A 114 0.43 12.00 15.02
C GLY A 114 1.60 12.83 14.51
N LYS A 115 1.48 14.15 14.64
CA LYS A 115 2.54 15.07 14.24
C LYS A 115 3.54 15.21 15.39
N PRO A 116 4.83 14.93 15.18
CA PRO A 116 5.83 15.19 16.21
C PRO A 116 5.92 16.70 16.45
N SER A 117 6.24 17.08 17.68
CA SER A 117 6.29 18.48 18.14
C SER A 117 7.42 19.31 17.51
N SER A 118 8.41 18.67 16.85
CA SER A 118 9.49 19.37 16.14
C SER A 118 9.58 18.98 14.66
N LYS A 119 9.87 19.97 13.79
CA LYS A 119 10.01 19.79 12.33
C LYS A 119 11.17 18.86 11.96
N GLU A 120 12.26 18.86 12.71
CA GLU A 120 13.45 18.02 12.47
C GLU A 120 13.17 16.52 12.68
N MET A 121 12.16 16.18 13.47
CA MET A 121 11.80 14.79 13.74
C MET A 121 10.96 14.16 12.62
N VAL A 122 10.29 14.99 11.80
CA VAL A 122 9.36 14.56 10.76
C VAL A 122 10.03 13.65 9.71
N GLU A 123 11.21 14.02 9.23
CA GLU A 123 11.91 13.22 8.20
C GLU A 123 12.45 11.89 8.72
N ARG A 124 12.81 11.82 10.02
CA ARG A 124 13.24 10.57 10.68
C ARG A 124 12.07 9.66 11.06
N TYR A 125 10.89 10.22 11.33
CA TYR A 125 9.71 9.47 11.82
C TYR A 125 8.91 8.78 10.69
N VAL A 126 8.99 9.30 9.46
CA VAL A 126 8.28 8.79 8.25
C VAL A 126 9.06 7.68 7.53
N LEU A 127 10.11 7.15 8.17
CA LEU A 127 10.69 5.89 7.73
C LEU A 127 9.87 4.80 8.39
N GLU A 128 8.82 4.34 7.72
CA GLU A 128 8.76 2.92 7.37
C GLU A 128 7.42 2.50 6.74
N HIS A 129 7.55 1.95 5.53
CA HIS A 129 6.70 0.93 4.94
C HIS A 129 5.34 1.37 4.38
N LEU A 130 5.27 1.40 3.05
CA LEU A 130 4.05 1.48 2.24
C LEU A 130 3.55 0.07 1.93
N VAL A 131 2.24 -0.15 2.00
CA VAL A 131 1.64 -1.44 1.68
C VAL A 131 0.68 -1.35 0.53
N PHE A 132 0.75 -2.38 -0.29
CA PHE A 132 -0.13 -2.61 -1.41
C PHE A 132 -1.07 -3.77 -1.06
N LEU A 133 -2.36 -3.50 -1.09
CA LEU A 133 -3.41 -4.51 -1.09
C LEU A 133 -4.21 -4.31 -2.37
N SER A 134 -4.26 -5.32 -3.22
CA SER A 134 -5.17 -5.31 -4.37
C SER A 134 -6.25 -6.34 -4.13
N CYS A 135 -7.51 -5.93 -4.26
CA CYS A 135 -8.66 -6.82 -4.25
C CYS A 135 -9.11 -7.04 -5.69
N LYS A 136 -9.04 -8.28 -6.20
CA LYS A 136 -9.53 -8.58 -7.54
C LYS A 136 -10.59 -9.66 -7.46
N LYS A 137 -11.73 -9.44 -8.14
CA LYS A 137 -12.43 -10.55 -8.79
C LYS A 137 -11.50 -11.12 -9.84
N VAL A 138 -10.73 -12.14 -9.48
CA VAL A 138 -10.03 -12.96 -10.45
C VAL A 138 -11.11 -13.66 -11.25
N LYS A 139 -11.42 -13.15 -12.45
CA LYS A 139 -12.12 -13.96 -13.45
C LYS A 139 -11.25 -15.20 -13.65
N GLY A 140 -11.82 -16.36 -13.32
CA GLY A 140 -11.10 -17.61 -13.10
C GLY A 140 -10.06 -17.90 -14.16
N GLU A 141 -8.92 -18.38 -13.68
CA GLU A 141 -8.05 -19.25 -14.47
C GLU A 141 -8.92 -20.45 -14.90
N ARG A 142 -9.19 -20.56 -16.21
CA ARG A 142 -9.51 -21.83 -16.84
C ARG A 142 -8.21 -22.46 -17.29
#